data_AF-A0A6I2TT79-F1
#
_entry.id   AF-A0A6I2TT79-F1
#
_cell.length_a   1.000
_cell.length_b   1.000
_cell.length_c   1.000
_cell.angle_alpha   90.00
_cell.angle_beta   90.00
_cell.angle_gamma   90.00
#
_symmetry.space_group_name_H-M   'P 1'
#
loop_
_entity.id
_entity.type
_entity.pdbx_description
1 polymer ?
#
loop_
_entity_poly.entity_id
_entity_poly.type
_entity_poly.pdbx_seq_one_letter_code
_entity_poly.pdbx_strand_id
1 'polypeptide(L)'
;MKKRLTTEMARYIWSIITNDPSLPMSWGVDLESLECTDNALEFHVQGFIHTGNVRIVYIEGADLFQVSLYDEEGKETKRINDVYLDNLAEVIDLNVENNRVDDYNAKVMDFLLYS
;
A
#
# COMPACT_ATOMS: atom_id res chain seq x y z
N MET A 1 10.35 2.44 29.32
CA MET A 1 9.87 1.11 28.89
C MET A 1 8.99 1.28 27.65
N LYS A 2 9.60 1.32 26.45
CA LYS A 2 8.90 1.35 25.14
C LYS A 2 9.16 0.02 24.44
N LYS A 3 8.44 -1.04 24.84
CA LYS A 3 8.55 -2.39 24.24
C LYS A 3 7.19 -3.03 23.96
N ARG A 4 6.11 -2.23 23.95
CA ARG A 4 4.75 -2.68 23.57
C ARG A 4 4.36 -2.29 22.15
N LEU A 5 4.91 -1.18 21.64
CA LEU A 5 4.67 -0.69 20.27
C LEU A 5 5.17 -1.64 19.17
N THR A 6 6.05 -2.59 19.50
CA THR A 6 6.91 -3.33 18.55
C THR A 6 6.17 -4.20 17.52
N THR A 7 4.93 -4.59 17.80
CA THR A 7 4.06 -5.33 16.86
C THR A 7 2.66 -4.74 16.82
N GLU A 8 2.34 -3.82 17.74
CA GLU A 8 1.03 -3.15 17.77
C GLU A 8 0.86 -2.24 16.56
N MET A 9 1.91 -1.51 16.14
CA MET A 9 1.82 -0.63 14.98
C MET A 9 1.71 -1.39 13.66
N ALA A 10 2.53 -2.43 13.44
CA ALA A 10 2.40 -3.27 12.24
C ALA A 10 1.02 -3.94 12.15
N ARG A 11 0.49 -4.45 13.28
CA ARG A 11 -0.89 -4.98 13.35
C ARG A 11 -1.94 -3.92 13.12
N TYR A 12 -1.73 -2.70 13.61
CA TYR A 12 -2.64 -1.59 13.38
C TYR A 12 -2.67 -1.21 11.89
N ILE A 13 -1.51 -1.06 11.24
CA ILE A 13 -1.37 -0.85 9.79
C ILE A 13 -2.14 -1.94 9.03
N TRP A 14 -1.91 -3.21 9.38
CA TRP A 14 -2.61 -4.32 8.76
C TRP A 14 -4.14 -4.25 8.96
N SER A 15 -4.60 -3.85 10.14
CA SER A 15 -6.04 -3.70 10.42
C SER A 15 -6.71 -2.60 9.59
N ILE A 16 -5.97 -1.56 9.22
CA ILE A 16 -6.46 -0.48 8.33
C ILE A 16 -6.63 -1.04 6.92
N ILE A 17 -5.61 -1.73 6.41
CA ILE A 17 -5.63 -2.33 5.06
C ILE A 17 -6.74 -3.38 4.94
N THR A 18 -6.87 -4.23 5.95
CA THR A 18 -7.85 -5.33 5.95
C THR A 18 -9.26 -4.89 6.38
N ASN A 19 -9.47 -3.61 6.65
CA ASN A 19 -10.81 -3.07 6.88
C ASN A 19 -11.70 -3.27 5.64
N ASP A 20 -11.11 -3.14 4.45
CA ASP A 20 -11.67 -3.60 3.19
C ASP A 20 -10.85 -4.79 2.66
N PRO A 21 -11.32 -6.04 2.85
CA PRO A 21 -10.61 -7.21 2.39
C PRO A 21 -10.39 -7.28 0.87
N SER A 22 -11.17 -6.53 0.08
CA SER A 22 -11.04 -6.53 -1.38
C SER A 22 -9.71 -5.94 -1.87
N LEU A 23 -9.14 -5.02 -1.10
CA LEU A 23 -7.88 -4.35 -1.43
C LEU A 23 -6.68 -5.32 -1.40
N PRO A 24 -6.30 -5.96 -0.27
CA PRO A 24 -5.18 -6.89 -0.27
C PRO A 24 -5.38 -8.09 -1.20
N MET A 25 -6.64 -8.49 -1.46
CA MET A 25 -6.94 -9.49 -2.48
C MET A 25 -6.63 -8.98 -3.89
N SER A 26 -7.04 -7.75 -4.23
CA SER A 26 -6.77 -7.14 -5.54
C SER A 26 -5.28 -6.91 -5.79
N TRP A 27 -4.51 -6.62 -4.73
CA TRP A 27 -3.07 -6.42 -4.82
C TRP A 27 -2.28 -7.73 -4.92
N GLY A 28 -2.93 -8.89 -4.75
CA GLY A 28 -2.25 -10.18 -4.73
C GLY A 28 -1.24 -10.29 -3.60
N VAL A 29 -1.59 -9.83 -2.38
CA VAL A 29 -0.69 -9.89 -1.22
C VAL A 29 -0.30 -11.34 -0.91
N ASP A 30 0.99 -11.61 -0.83
CA ASP A 30 1.50 -12.88 -0.27
C ASP A 30 1.50 -12.81 1.26
N LEU A 31 0.56 -13.52 1.89
CA LEU A 31 0.44 -13.54 3.35
C LEU A 31 1.63 -14.22 4.06
N GLU A 32 2.39 -15.07 3.36
CA GLU A 32 3.60 -15.69 3.92
C GLU A 32 4.79 -14.71 3.95
N SER A 33 4.74 -13.65 3.15
CA SER A 33 5.76 -12.60 3.06
C SER A 33 5.60 -11.48 4.10
N LEU A 34 4.57 -11.53 4.95
CA LEU A 34 4.28 -10.49 5.95
C LEU A 34 5.40 -10.39 6.99
N GLU A 35 6.17 -9.31 6.92
CA GLU A 35 7.21 -8.97 7.88
C GLU A 35 6.78 -7.78 8.75
N CYS A 36 6.69 -8.02 10.06
CA CYS A 36 6.35 -7.01 11.05
C CYS A 36 7.59 -6.58 11.83
N THR A 37 7.86 -5.28 11.86
CA THR A 37 8.91 -4.66 12.69
C THR A 37 8.31 -3.64 13.64
N ASP A 38 9.16 -3.02 14.46
CA ASP A 38 8.73 -2.12 15.53
C ASP A 38 7.86 -0.95 15.06
N ASN A 39 8.15 -0.44 13.86
CA ASN A 39 7.47 0.72 13.28
C ASN A 39 7.03 0.49 11.84
N ALA A 40 7.19 -0.72 11.29
CA ALA A 40 6.88 -0.98 9.90
C ALA A 40 6.21 -2.31 9.65
N LEU A 41 5.39 -2.33 8.60
CA LEU A 41 4.83 -3.52 8.00
C LEU A 41 5.36 -3.63 6.56
N GLU A 42 5.85 -4.80 6.20
CA GLU A 42 6.25 -5.13 4.83
C GLU A 42 5.54 -6.40 4.35
N PHE A 43 5.17 -6.42 3.07
CA PHE A 43 4.65 -7.60 2.38
C PHE A 43 4.87 -7.47 0.89
N HIS A 44 4.95 -8.62 0.22
CA HIS A 44 5.02 -8.76 -1.22
C HIS A 44 3.62 -8.65 -1.85
N VAL A 45 3.54 -8.00 -3.01
CA VAL A 45 2.32 -7.85 -3.81
C VAL A 45 2.57 -8.27 -5.26
N GLN A 46 1.51 -8.71 -5.91
CA GLN A 46 1.48 -9.06 -7.34
C GLN A 46 0.44 -8.22 -8.09
N GLY A 47 0.40 -6.91 -7.75
CA GLY A 47 -0.56 -5.98 -8.33
C GLY A 47 -0.26 -5.64 -9.78
N PHE A 48 -1.26 -5.08 -10.46
CA PHE A 48 -1.20 -4.73 -11.88
C PHE A 48 -0.13 -3.69 -12.22
N ILE A 49 0.09 -2.70 -11.34
CA ILE A 49 1.08 -1.62 -11.53
C ILE A 49 2.43 -2.00 -10.96
N HIS A 50 2.42 -2.65 -9.79
CA HIS A 50 3.62 -2.97 -9.04
C HIS A 50 3.62 -4.41 -8.56
N THR A 51 4.73 -5.09 -8.85
CA THR A 51 5.08 -6.41 -8.32
C THR A 51 6.39 -6.27 -7.55
N GLY A 52 6.41 -6.75 -6.30
CA GLY A 52 7.51 -6.56 -5.36
C GLY A 52 7.04 -6.22 -3.95
N ASN A 53 7.91 -5.67 -3.11
CA ASN A 53 7.59 -5.41 -1.70
C ASN A 53 7.03 -4.00 -1.47
N VAL A 54 5.95 -3.93 -0.69
CA VAL A 54 5.40 -2.69 -0.12
C VAL A 54 5.84 -2.60 1.33
N ARG A 55 6.61 -1.57 1.70
CA ARG A 55 6.97 -1.25 3.08
C ARG A 55 6.25 0.01 3.56
N ILE A 56 5.56 -0.10 4.68
CA ILE A 56 4.83 0.99 5.33
C ILE A 56 5.49 1.26 6.67
N VAL A 57 6.07 2.45 6.85
CA VAL A 57 6.77 2.85 8.07
C VAL A 57 5.97 3.96 8.76
N TYR A 58 5.66 3.76 10.04
CA TYR A 58 5.10 4.80 10.90
C TYR A 58 6.18 5.77 11.37
N ILE A 59 5.93 7.07 11.21
CA ILE A 59 6.84 8.15 11.62
C ILE A 59 6.42 8.65 13.01
N GLU A 60 7.09 8.16 14.05
CA GLU A 60 6.83 8.59 15.44
C GLU A 60 6.95 10.11 15.59
N GLY A 61 5.92 10.74 16.15
CA GLY A 61 5.89 12.18 16.46
C GLY A 61 5.21 13.06 15.41
N ALA A 62 5.06 12.58 14.17
CA ALA A 62 4.31 13.28 13.12
C ALA A 62 2.90 12.71 12.92
N ASP A 63 2.65 11.48 13.40
CA ASP A 63 1.42 10.71 13.17
C ASP A 63 1.12 10.47 11.68
N LEU A 64 2.19 10.24 10.90
CA LEU A 64 2.17 10.02 9.45
C LEU A 64 2.86 8.71 9.11
N PHE A 65 2.61 8.24 7.89
CA PHE A 65 3.25 7.06 7.31
C PHE A 65 4.15 7.43 6.12
N GLN A 66 5.19 6.63 5.92
CA GLN A 66 5.96 6.56 4.68
C GLN A 66 5.66 5.22 4.00
N VAL A 67 5.31 5.25 2.72
CA VAL A 67 5.14 4.05 1.88
C VAL A 67 6.29 3.97 0.90
N SER A 68 6.96 2.82 0.84
CA SER A 68 8.07 2.56 -0.08
C SER A 68 7.78 1.29 -0.87
N LEU A 69 8.03 1.33 -2.18
CA LEU A 69 7.88 0.22 -3.10
C LEU A 69 9.26 -0.27 -3.54
N TYR A 70 9.48 -1.57 -3.47
CA TYR A 70 10.71 -2.23 -3.88
C TYR A 70 10.40 -3.23 -4.97
N ASP A 71 11.19 -3.27 -6.03
CA ASP A 71 11.07 -4.33 -7.04
C ASP A 71 11.52 -5.70 -6.49
N GLU A 72 11.39 -6.75 -7.31
CA GLU A 72 11.82 -8.12 -7.01
C GLU A 72 13.31 -8.26 -6.63
N GLU A 73 14.16 -7.31 -7.04
CA GLU A 73 15.58 -7.30 -6.71
C GLU A 73 15.86 -6.57 -5.37
N GLY A 74 14.81 -6.05 -4.72
CA GLY A 74 14.90 -5.29 -3.48
C GLY A 74 15.32 -3.83 -3.68
N LYS A 75 15.29 -3.31 -4.91
CA LYS A 75 15.62 -1.91 -5.20
C LYS A 75 14.39 -1.03 -5.02
N GLU A 76 14.55 0.07 -4.28
CA GLU A 76 13.48 1.05 -4.10
C GLU A 76 13.13 1.73 -5.43
N THR A 77 11.88 1.55 -5.86
CA THR A 77 11.35 2.12 -7.11
C THR A 77 10.53 3.38 -6.86
N LYS A 78 9.89 3.48 -5.68
CA LYS A 78 9.07 4.63 -5.31
C LYS A 78 9.04 4.83 -3.80
N ARG A 79 8.98 6.09 -3.38
CA ARG A 79 8.75 6.49 -1.99
C ARG A 79 7.73 7.61 -1.92
N ILE A 80 6.78 7.48 -0.99
CA ILE A 80 5.69 8.41 -0.74
C ILE A 80 5.74 8.74 0.75
N ASN A 81 6.02 10.01 1.06
CA ASN A 81 6.10 10.51 2.44
C ASN A 81 4.77 11.17 2.83
N ASP A 82 4.65 11.49 4.12
CA ASP A 82 3.54 12.28 4.68
C ASP A 82 2.15 11.71 4.35
N VAL A 83 2.04 10.38 4.36
CA VAL A 83 0.79 9.67 4.11
C VAL A 83 -0.04 9.66 5.38
N TYR A 84 -1.24 10.25 5.31
CA TYR A 84 -2.20 10.24 6.40
C TYR A 84 -2.86 8.88 6.55
N LEU A 85 -3.28 8.56 7.78
CA LEU A 85 -3.94 7.32 8.15
C LEU A 85 -5.16 6.98 7.26
N ASP A 86 -6.03 7.97 7.07
CA ASP A 86 -7.26 7.86 6.28
C ASP A 86 -6.99 7.60 4.79
N ASN A 87 -5.84 8.04 4.29
CA ASN A 87 -5.44 7.91 2.89
C ASN A 87 -4.50 6.72 2.64
N LEU A 88 -4.06 6.00 3.67
CA LEU A 88 -3.03 4.97 3.54
C LEU A 88 -3.40 3.87 2.55
N ALA A 89 -4.62 3.34 2.66
CA ALA A 89 -5.09 2.27 1.78
C ALA A 89 -5.24 2.74 0.31
N GLU A 90 -5.77 3.95 0.10
CA GLU A 90 -5.90 4.53 -1.25
C GLU A 90 -4.52 4.81 -1.88
N VAL A 91 -3.56 5.31 -1.10
CA VAL A 91 -2.19 5.53 -1.59
C VAL A 91 -1.56 4.21 -2.02
N ILE A 92 -1.73 3.12 -1.28
CA ILE A 92 -1.19 1.81 -1.69
C ILE A 92 -1.92 1.34 -2.96
N ASP A 93 -3.25 1.39 -2.99
CA ASP A 93 -4.06 0.96 -4.13
C ASP A 93 -3.65 1.66 -5.43
N LEU A 94 -3.50 2.99 -5.38
CA LEU A 94 -3.12 3.82 -6.52
C LEU A 94 -1.74 3.49 -7.12
N ASN A 95 -0.88 2.88 -6.32
CA ASN A 95 0.50 2.61 -6.70
C ASN A 95 0.77 1.12 -6.94
N VAL A 96 -0.13 0.24 -6.50
CA VAL A 96 -0.01 -1.22 -6.65
C VAL A 96 -0.93 -1.77 -7.73
N GLU A 97 -2.18 -1.29 -7.81
CA GLU A 97 -3.22 -1.90 -8.64
C GLU A 97 -3.92 -0.89 -9.56
N ASN A 98 -4.35 0.24 -8.99
CA ASN A 98 -5.26 1.16 -9.66
C ASN A 98 -4.56 2.40 -10.22
N ASN A 99 -4.21 2.39 -11.50
CA ASN A 99 -3.57 3.54 -12.12
C ASN A 99 -4.64 4.57 -12.48
N ARG A 100 -5.22 5.26 -11.47
CA ARG A 100 -6.21 6.35 -11.70
C ARG A 100 -5.64 7.56 -12.45
N VAL A 101 -4.42 7.47 -12.96
CA VAL A 101 -3.88 8.40 -13.95
C VAL A 101 -4.41 7.96 -15.33
N ASP A 102 -5.50 8.61 -15.75
CA ASP A 102 -6.03 8.70 -17.13
C ASP A 102 -7.04 7.68 -17.68
N ASP A 103 -8.03 7.17 -16.90
CA ASP A 103 -9.12 6.44 -17.59
C ASP A 103 -10.53 6.45 -16.99
N TYR A 104 -10.89 7.45 -16.17
CA TYR A 104 -12.33 7.67 -15.92
C TYR A 104 -13.00 8.33 -17.14
N ASN A 105 -12.33 9.30 -17.77
CA ASN A 105 -12.88 10.02 -18.93
C ASN A 105 -12.70 9.26 -20.25
N ALA A 106 -11.60 8.52 -20.45
CA ALA A 106 -11.34 7.85 -21.73
C ALA A 106 -12.28 6.63 -21.93
N LYS A 107 -12.50 5.79 -20.92
CA LYS A 107 -13.51 4.70 -20.96
C LYS A 107 -14.95 5.17 -21.13
N VAL A 108 -15.34 6.30 -20.51
CA VAL A 108 -16.68 6.87 -20.69
C VAL A 108 -16.85 7.43 -22.10
N MET A 109 -15.82 8.08 -22.66
CA MET A 109 -15.87 8.59 -24.04
C MET A 109 -15.85 7.46 -25.07
N ASP A 110 -15.09 6.38 -24.84
CA ASP A 110 -15.06 5.21 -25.71
C ASP A 110 -16.44 4.52 -25.77
N PHE A 111 -17.12 4.42 -24.63
CA PHE A 111 -18.49 3.91 -24.56
C PHE A 111 -19.52 4.80 -25.28
N LEU A 112 -19.38 6.14 -25.21
CA LEU A 112 -20.33 7.08 -25.82
C LEU A 112 -20.09 7.34 -27.31
N LEU A 113 -18.87 7.09 -27.81
CA LEU A 113 -18.51 7.32 -29.23
C LEU A 113 -18.73 6.08 -30.11
N TYR A 114 -18.76 4.89 -29.51
CA TYR A 114 -18.93 3.62 -30.22
C TYR A 114 -20.21 2.85 -29.83
N SER A 115 -21.16 3.50 -29.13
CA SER A 115 -22.54 2.99 -28.93
C SER A 115 -23.54 3.59 -29.90
#